data_AF-A0A8C6GV38-F1
#
_entry.id   AF-A0A8C6GV38-F1
#
_cell.length_a   1.000
_cell.length_b   1.000
_cell.length_c   1.000
_cell.angle_alpha   90.00
_cell.angle_beta   90.00
_cell.angle_gamma   90.00
#
_symmetry.space_group_name_H-M   'P 1'
#
loop_
_entity.id
_entity.type
_entity.pdbx_description
1 polymer ?
#
loop_
_entity_poly.entity_id
_entity_poly.type
_entity_poly.pdbx_seq_one_letter_code
_entity_poly.pdbx_strand_id
1 'polypeptide(L)'
;MEMRTSQVNTPGVEDERALGAPCSPSPAGQSWLSWKLLYLESFVPYPLGSQVMMKSTRCLPMSWPVAEKFWWEAAMEWKDPSGSAYEAKTASFQDAVRTLNTLQTNASYLEQVKRQRSDPQAQLEAMEMYLARSGLQVEDLNRLNIIHVTGTKGKGSTCAFTERILRNYGLKTGFFSSPHMVQVRERIRINGKPISPELFTKHFWCLYNQLEEFKDDSHVSMPSYFRFLTLMAFHVFLQEKVDLAVVEVGIGGAFDCTNIIRKPVVCGVSSLGIDHTSLLGDTVEKIAWQKGGIFKPGVPAFTVVQPEGPLAVLRDRAQQIGCPLYLCPPLEALEEVGLPLSLGLEGAHQRSNAALALQLAHCWLERQDHQDIQELKVSRPSIRWQLPLAPVFRPTPHMRRGLRDTVWPGRTQILQRGPLTWYLDGAHTTSSVQACVHWYRQSLERSKRTDGGSEVHILLFNSTGDRDSAALLKLLQPCQFDYAVFCPNVTEVSSIGNADQQNFTVTLDQVLLRCLQHQQHWNGLAEKQASSNLWSSCSPDPAGPGSLLLAPHPPQPTRTSSLVFSCISHALLWISQGRDPIFQPQSLPRNLLNHPTANSGASILREAAAIHVLVTGSLHLVGGVLKLLDPSMSQ
;
A
#
# COMPACT_ATOMS: atom_id res chain seq x y z
N MET A 1 -22.28 13.16 63.25
CA MET A 1 -20.82 13.29 63.41
C MET A 1 -20.34 14.14 62.26
N GLU A 2 -20.37 15.46 62.39
CA GLU A 2 -19.41 16.32 63.13
C GLU A 2 -18.11 16.58 62.34
N MET A 3 -17.54 17.78 62.28
CA MET A 3 -18.07 19.15 62.50
C MET A 3 -17.04 20.19 61.98
N ARG A 4 -17.43 21.46 61.92
CA ARG A 4 -16.63 22.72 61.74
C ARG A 4 -16.28 23.12 60.29
N THR A 5 -16.65 24.28 59.71
CA THR A 5 -17.09 25.65 60.11
C THR A 5 -16.02 26.76 60.17
N SER A 6 -16.10 27.68 59.21
CA SER A 6 -15.99 29.16 59.35
C SER A 6 -16.48 29.79 58.02
N GLN A 7 -17.70 30.33 57.92
CA GLN A 7 -18.14 31.70 58.26
C GLN A 7 -17.29 32.81 57.58
N VAL A 8 -17.82 33.61 56.61
CA VAL A 8 -18.87 34.68 56.70
C VAL A 8 -18.24 35.99 57.23
N ASN A 9 -18.37 37.21 56.66
CA ASN A 9 -19.43 37.82 55.82
C ASN A 9 -18.93 39.02 54.96
N THR A 10 -19.76 39.46 53.98
CA THR A 10 -19.80 40.82 53.33
C THR A 10 -20.54 41.86 54.23
N PRO A 11 -20.92 43.13 53.88
CA PRO A 11 -20.98 43.87 52.58
C PRO A 11 -20.70 45.43 52.63
N GLY A 12 -21.10 46.17 51.56
CA GLY A 12 -21.29 47.65 51.51
C GLY A 12 -20.27 48.39 50.59
N VAL A 13 -20.56 49.17 49.53
CA VAL A 13 -21.64 50.09 49.07
C VAL A 13 -21.31 51.59 49.29
N GLU A 14 -21.61 52.43 48.26
CA GLU A 14 -21.52 53.91 48.16
C GLU A 14 -20.11 54.59 48.15
N ASP A 15 -19.92 55.81 47.61
CA ASP A 15 -20.36 56.43 46.33
C ASP A 15 -19.52 57.72 46.05
N GLU A 16 -19.66 58.30 44.85
CA GLU A 16 -19.52 59.72 44.48
C GLU A 16 -18.15 60.49 44.46
N ARG A 17 -17.85 61.00 43.24
CA ARG A 17 -17.32 62.35 42.89
C ARG A 17 -15.85 62.72 43.23
N ALA A 18 -15.18 63.63 42.50
CA ALA A 18 -15.30 64.15 41.12
C ALA A 18 -14.10 65.09 40.82
N LEU A 19 -13.81 65.35 39.53
CA LEU A 19 -13.36 66.63 38.90
C LEU A 19 -12.34 66.39 37.76
N GLY A 20 -12.55 67.01 36.59
CA GLY A 20 -11.54 67.03 35.51
C GLY A 20 -12.03 66.86 34.06
N ALA A 21 -13.10 67.54 33.64
CA ALA A 21 -13.45 67.76 32.23
C ALA A 21 -13.01 69.19 31.81
N PRO A 22 -13.17 69.68 30.55
CA PRO A 22 -13.76 69.06 29.34
C PRO A 22 -12.96 69.28 28.02
N CYS A 23 -13.46 68.75 26.89
CA CYS A 23 -13.75 69.49 25.63
C CYS A 23 -13.78 68.61 24.36
N SER A 24 -14.99 68.29 23.90
CA SER A 24 -15.37 68.11 22.49
C SER A 24 -15.52 69.50 21.79
N PRO A 25 -15.89 69.68 20.49
CA PRO A 25 -16.35 68.70 19.49
C PRO A 25 -15.74 68.86 18.06
N SER A 26 -16.30 68.12 17.09
CA SER A 26 -16.07 68.26 15.63
C SER A 26 -16.53 69.62 15.05
N PRO A 27 -16.06 70.03 13.84
CA PRO A 27 -16.89 69.73 12.64
C PRO A 27 -16.14 69.53 11.29
N ALA A 28 -16.86 68.89 10.36
CA ALA A 28 -16.89 69.01 8.88
C ALA A 28 -15.71 69.56 8.05
N GLY A 29 -15.44 68.89 6.91
CA GLY A 29 -15.21 69.60 5.63
C GLY A 29 -14.18 69.02 4.64
N GLN A 30 -14.58 68.94 3.36
CA GLN A 30 -13.77 68.78 2.13
C GLN A 30 -13.11 67.39 1.92
N SER A 31 -13.47 66.55 0.94
CA SER A 31 -13.71 66.72 -0.52
C SER A 31 -12.47 67.02 -1.35
N TRP A 32 -11.90 66.00 -2.02
CA TRP A 32 -11.41 66.09 -3.41
C TRP A 32 -11.59 64.75 -4.14
N LEU A 33 -12.19 64.81 -5.33
CA LEU A 33 -12.40 63.74 -6.31
C LEU A 33 -12.27 64.38 -7.72
N SER A 34 -12.23 63.59 -8.81
CA SER A 34 -11.80 63.97 -10.18
C SER A 34 -10.26 63.96 -10.32
N TRP A 35 -9.65 63.45 -11.41
CA TRP A 35 -10.00 63.49 -12.84
C TRP A 35 -9.77 62.14 -13.56
N LYS A 36 -10.37 61.81 -14.73
CA LYS A 36 -11.58 62.28 -15.44
C LYS A 36 -11.84 61.34 -16.66
N LEU A 37 -13.11 61.16 -17.04
CA LEU A 37 -13.53 60.45 -18.28
C LEU A 37 -13.52 61.37 -19.52
N LEU A 38 -13.38 60.76 -20.70
CA LEU A 38 -13.92 61.23 -21.99
C LEU A 38 -14.60 60.00 -22.65
N TYR A 39 -15.93 59.95 -22.80
CA TYR A 39 -16.77 60.56 -23.86
C TYR A 39 -16.49 59.97 -25.27
N LEU A 40 -17.48 59.54 -26.08
CA LEU A 40 -18.86 60.03 -26.29
C LEU A 40 -19.88 58.92 -26.62
N GLU A 41 -21.17 59.22 -26.43
CA GLU A 41 -22.36 58.42 -26.83
C GLU A 41 -22.79 58.68 -28.29
N SER A 42 -23.67 57.83 -28.88
CA SER A 42 -25.08 58.19 -29.21
C SER A 42 -25.81 57.20 -30.18
N PHE A 43 -27.14 57.14 -30.05
CA PHE A 43 -28.18 56.66 -31.01
C PHE A 43 -28.57 55.18 -31.18
N VAL A 44 -29.88 55.00 -31.43
CA VAL A 44 -30.81 53.84 -31.32
C VAL A 44 -32.16 54.30 -32.00
N PRO A 45 -33.15 53.50 -32.51
CA PRO A 45 -33.32 52.03 -32.78
C PRO A 45 -33.91 51.62 -34.19
N TYR A 46 -34.19 50.31 -34.37
CA TYR A 46 -35.30 49.69 -35.17
C TYR A 46 -35.22 49.68 -36.74
N PRO A 47 -36.06 48.88 -37.49
CA PRO A 47 -35.86 47.43 -37.75
C PRO A 47 -36.10 46.98 -39.24
N LEU A 48 -36.34 45.68 -39.48
CA LEU A 48 -36.63 44.96 -40.76
C LEU A 48 -35.37 44.66 -41.61
N GLY A 49 -35.25 43.56 -42.37
CA GLY A 49 -36.10 42.37 -42.52
C GLY A 49 -35.64 41.47 -43.70
N SER A 50 -36.08 40.21 -43.71
CA SER A 50 -36.07 39.27 -44.86
C SER A 50 -34.78 38.54 -45.29
N GLN A 51 -35.00 37.34 -45.84
CA GLN A 51 -34.03 36.32 -46.25
C GLN A 51 -33.41 36.59 -47.65
N VAL A 52 -32.26 35.99 -47.96
CA VAL A 52 -32.07 34.99 -49.06
C VAL A 52 -30.61 34.48 -49.12
N MET A 53 -30.43 33.21 -49.54
CA MET A 53 -29.15 32.51 -49.76
C MET A 53 -28.29 33.18 -50.87
N MET A 54 -26.94 33.05 -50.95
CA MET A 54 -26.16 31.82 -51.04
C MET A 54 -24.63 32.09 -50.96
N LYS A 55 -23.88 31.11 -50.44
CA LYS A 55 -22.46 30.77 -50.75
C LYS A 55 -21.38 31.87 -50.68
N SER A 56 -20.59 31.83 -49.61
CA SER A 56 -19.13 32.00 -49.71
C SER A 56 -18.41 31.00 -48.78
N THR A 57 -17.20 30.63 -49.19
CA THR A 57 -16.28 29.59 -48.72
C THR A 57 -16.21 29.37 -47.20
N ARG A 58 -16.32 28.11 -46.75
CA ARG A 58 -15.97 27.71 -45.36
C ARG A 58 -14.44 27.61 -45.20
N CYS A 59 -13.88 28.29 -44.21
CA CYS A 59 -12.58 27.92 -43.65
C CYS A 59 -12.75 26.74 -42.70
N LEU A 60 -11.86 25.74 -42.80
CA LEU A 60 -11.77 24.62 -41.87
C LEU A 60 -10.95 25.03 -40.63
N PRO A 61 -11.36 24.69 -39.39
CA PRO A 61 -10.48 24.79 -38.23
C PRO A 61 -9.42 23.68 -38.29
N MET A 62 -8.16 24.04 -38.00
CA MET A 62 -7.04 23.09 -37.99
C MET A 62 -7.18 22.03 -36.90
N SER A 63 -6.76 20.80 -37.22
CA SER A 63 -6.77 19.66 -36.33
C SER A 63 -5.63 19.70 -35.30
N TRP A 64 -5.93 19.30 -34.06
CA TRP A 64 -5.02 19.26 -32.91
C TRP A 64 -3.78 18.29 -32.94
N PRO A 65 -3.60 17.31 -33.86
CA PRO A 65 -2.45 16.37 -33.80
C PRO A 65 -1.06 16.99 -34.01
N VAL A 66 -0.96 18.24 -34.49
CA VAL A 66 0.34 18.87 -34.79
C VAL A 66 1.12 19.22 -33.51
N ALA A 67 0.42 19.55 -32.42
CA ALA A 67 1.06 19.95 -31.16
C ALA A 67 1.89 18.81 -30.54
N GLU A 68 1.35 17.59 -30.46
CA GLU A 68 2.08 16.43 -29.90
C GLU A 68 3.37 16.12 -30.67
N LYS A 69 3.38 16.32 -32.00
CA LYS A 69 4.58 16.16 -32.84
C LYS A 69 5.59 17.29 -32.63
N PHE A 70 5.11 18.53 -32.44
CA PHE A 70 5.98 19.69 -32.19
C PHE A 70 6.69 19.60 -30.83
N TRP A 71 6.02 19.13 -29.78
CA TRP A 71 6.65 18.87 -28.48
C TRP A 71 7.63 17.69 -28.52
N TRP A 72 7.36 16.67 -29.36
CA TRP A 72 8.30 15.57 -29.58
C TRP A 72 9.59 16.03 -30.29
N GLU A 73 9.47 16.85 -31.33
CA GLU A 73 10.62 17.40 -32.06
C GLU A 73 11.39 18.44 -31.20
N ALA A 74 10.70 19.33 -30.49
CA ALA A 74 11.32 20.32 -29.60
C ALA A 74 12.04 19.70 -28.39
N ALA A 75 11.52 18.61 -27.81
CA ALA A 75 12.19 17.88 -26.73
C ALA A 75 13.46 17.13 -27.20
N MET A 76 13.61 16.89 -28.51
CA MET A 76 14.84 16.34 -29.09
C MET A 76 15.82 17.42 -29.59
N GLU A 77 15.38 18.67 -29.76
CA GLU A 77 16.21 19.78 -30.25
C GLU A 77 16.67 20.76 -29.15
N TRP A 78 16.81 20.32 -27.89
CA TRP A 78 17.43 21.15 -26.84
C TRP A 78 18.95 21.27 -27.09
N LYS A 79 19.33 22.29 -27.87
CA LYS A 79 20.72 22.66 -28.14
C LYS A 79 21.21 23.69 -27.12
N ASP A 80 22.23 23.29 -26.37
CA ASP A 80 23.08 24.19 -25.57
C ASP A 80 23.67 25.30 -26.48
N PRO A 81 23.60 26.60 -26.10
CA PRO A 81 24.26 27.68 -26.83
C PRO A 81 25.80 27.58 -26.89
N SER A 82 26.42 26.71 -26.08
CA SER A 82 27.86 26.43 -26.10
C SER A 82 28.17 25.23 -27.01
N GLY A 83 28.94 25.49 -28.08
CA GLY A 83 29.18 24.53 -29.17
C GLY A 83 30.09 23.35 -28.83
N SER A 84 29.59 22.42 -28.01
CA SER A 84 30.23 21.16 -27.67
C SER A 84 29.27 20.00 -28.01
N ALA A 85 29.56 19.27 -29.09
CA ALA A 85 28.72 18.17 -29.57
C ALA A 85 28.84 16.92 -28.67
N TYR A 86 28.12 16.92 -27.54
CA TYR A 86 27.74 15.68 -26.87
C TYR A 86 26.53 15.08 -27.58
N GLU A 87 26.66 13.82 -28.04
CA GLU A 87 25.51 13.04 -28.49
C GLU A 87 24.49 12.95 -27.36
N ALA A 88 23.26 13.41 -27.61
CA ALA A 88 22.17 13.35 -26.66
C ALA A 88 21.75 11.89 -26.43
N LYS A 89 22.44 11.20 -25.51
CA LYS A 89 22.06 9.87 -25.05
C LYS A 89 20.62 9.91 -24.56
N THR A 90 19.73 9.22 -25.25
CA THR A 90 18.37 8.97 -24.78
C THR A 90 18.47 8.27 -23.42
N ALA A 91 18.12 8.99 -22.35
CA ALA A 91 18.34 8.52 -20.99
C ALA A 91 17.59 7.20 -20.75
N SER A 92 18.30 6.18 -20.24
CA SER A 92 17.73 4.85 -20.13
C SER A 92 16.74 4.72 -18.96
N PHE A 93 15.94 3.66 -18.96
CA PHE A 93 15.11 3.30 -17.79
C PHE A 93 15.95 3.15 -16.51
N GLN A 94 17.16 2.60 -16.61
CA GLN A 94 18.06 2.47 -15.45
C GLN A 94 18.55 3.84 -14.96
N ASP A 95 18.74 4.82 -15.84
CA ASP A 95 19.11 6.18 -15.45
C ASP A 95 17.91 6.88 -14.78
N ALA A 96 16.69 6.70 -15.28
CA ALA A 96 15.48 7.20 -14.64
C ALA A 96 15.30 6.63 -13.21
N VAL A 97 15.51 5.32 -13.02
CA VAL A 97 15.43 4.69 -11.68
C VAL A 97 16.55 5.16 -10.75
N ARG A 98 17.78 5.32 -11.26
CA ARG A 98 18.91 5.88 -10.47
C ARG A 98 18.64 7.32 -10.04
N THR A 99 18.15 8.17 -10.93
CA THR A 99 17.78 9.56 -10.63
C THR A 99 16.62 9.61 -9.62
N LEU A 100 15.58 8.79 -9.80
CA LEU A 100 14.50 8.66 -8.81
C LEU A 100 15.04 8.24 -7.43
N ASN A 101 16.02 7.34 -7.39
CA ASN A 101 16.63 6.88 -6.15
C ASN A 101 17.41 7.97 -5.39
N THR A 102 17.88 9.04 -6.04
CA THR A 102 18.48 10.19 -5.32
C THR A 102 17.45 10.99 -4.52
N LEU A 103 16.16 10.86 -4.85
CA LEU A 103 15.05 11.47 -4.12
C LEU A 103 14.67 10.68 -2.85
N GLN A 104 15.32 9.54 -2.56
CA GLN A 104 15.16 8.83 -1.30
C GLN A 104 15.72 9.69 -0.14
N THR A 105 14.91 9.92 0.89
CA THR A 105 15.37 10.64 2.08
C THR A 105 16.26 9.74 2.94
N ASN A 106 17.50 10.18 3.15
CA ASN A 106 18.48 9.48 3.99
C ASN A 106 17.93 9.23 5.42
N ALA A 107 18.36 8.13 6.05
CA ALA A 107 17.90 7.75 7.39
C ALA A 107 18.10 8.87 8.43
N SER A 108 19.20 9.61 8.35
CA SER A 108 19.49 10.79 9.18
C SER A 108 18.45 11.90 8.99
N TYR A 109 18.01 12.18 7.77
CA TYR A 109 16.95 13.16 7.49
C TYR A 109 15.58 12.68 8.02
N LEU A 110 15.27 11.39 7.87
CA LEU A 110 14.06 10.80 8.45
C LEU A 110 14.06 10.89 9.98
N GLU A 111 15.21 10.73 10.64
CA GLU A 111 15.33 11.02 12.08
C GLU A 111 15.20 12.51 12.40
N GLN A 112 15.76 13.38 11.56
CA GLN A 112 15.69 14.82 11.77
C GLN A 112 14.24 15.33 11.65
N VAL A 113 13.44 14.81 10.72
CA VAL A 113 11.98 15.07 10.59
C VAL A 113 11.16 14.37 11.68
N LYS A 114 11.61 13.24 12.24
CA LYS A 114 10.99 12.67 13.46
C LYS A 114 11.17 13.59 14.68
N ARG A 115 12.32 14.28 14.77
CA ARG A 115 12.66 15.21 15.88
C ARG A 115 12.06 16.59 15.68
N GLN A 116 12.12 17.11 14.46
CA GLN A 116 11.48 18.35 14.02
C GLN A 116 10.13 18.00 13.41
N ARG A 117 9.06 18.04 14.20
CA ARG A 117 7.68 17.88 13.69
C ARG A 117 7.35 19.01 12.72
N SER A 118 7.70 18.85 11.44
CA SER A 118 7.22 19.68 10.35
C SER A 118 5.70 19.73 10.40
N ASP A 119 5.09 20.89 10.21
CA ASP A 119 3.64 21.01 10.15
C ASP A 119 3.06 20.01 9.13
N PRO A 120 2.21 19.05 9.55
CA PRO A 120 1.59 18.09 8.65
C PRO A 120 0.73 18.75 7.57
N GLN A 121 0.20 19.95 7.82
CA GLN A 121 -0.58 20.72 6.85
C GLN A 121 0.30 21.27 5.72
N ALA A 122 1.46 21.86 6.08
CA ALA A 122 2.47 22.30 5.11
C ALA A 122 3.00 21.17 4.21
N GLN A 123 2.87 19.89 4.61
CA GLN A 123 3.21 18.76 3.76
C GLN A 123 2.23 18.54 2.59
N LEU A 124 0.94 18.86 2.78
CA LEU A 124 -0.07 18.81 1.72
C LEU A 124 0.07 20.03 0.81
N GLU A 125 0.29 21.22 1.38
CA GLU A 125 0.53 22.46 0.62
C GLU A 125 1.75 22.34 -0.29
N ALA A 126 2.86 21.77 0.21
CA ALA A 126 4.01 21.45 -0.62
C ALA A 126 3.66 20.49 -1.77
N MET A 127 2.77 19.51 -1.54
CA MET A 127 2.32 18.57 -2.58
C MET A 127 1.45 19.25 -3.64
N GLU A 128 0.59 20.20 -3.26
CA GLU A 128 -0.18 21.03 -4.20
C GLU A 128 0.73 21.96 -5.01
N MET A 129 1.76 22.55 -4.39
CA MET A 129 2.79 23.32 -5.08
C MET A 129 3.60 22.48 -6.08
N TYR A 130 3.95 21.23 -5.75
CA TYR A 130 4.60 20.32 -6.71
C TYR A 130 3.68 19.92 -7.86
N LEU A 131 2.37 19.77 -7.61
CA LEU A 131 1.40 19.51 -8.67
C LEU A 131 1.31 20.70 -9.63
N ALA A 132 1.20 21.92 -9.11
CA ALA A 132 1.21 23.15 -9.90
C ALA A 132 2.49 23.28 -10.75
N ARG A 133 3.67 23.00 -10.17
CA ARG A 133 4.96 22.97 -10.89
C ARG A 133 5.08 21.86 -11.94
N SER A 134 4.22 20.84 -11.90
CA SER A 134 4.12 19.81 -12.94
C SER A 134 3.16 20.16 -14.09
N GLY A 135 2.65 21.41 -14.12
CA GLY A 135 1.69 21.87 -15.12
C GLY A 135 0.26 21.39 -14.87
N LEU A 136 -0.05 20.85 -13.68
CA LEU A 136 -1.35 20.28 -13.32
C LEU A 136 -1.99 21.04 -12.16
N GLN A 137 -3.32 21.17 -12.16
CA GLN A 137 -4.06 21.72 -11.02
C GLN A 137 -4.71 20.61 -10.20
N VAL A 138 -5.04 20.89 -8.94
CA VAL A 138 -5.70 19.93 -8.04
C VAL A 138 -7.06 19.50 -8.62
N GLU A 139 -7.71 20.39 -9.35
CA GLU A 139 -8.98 20.18 -10.04
C GLU A 139 -8.88 19.17 -11.20
N ASP A 140 -7.72 19.05 -11.86
CA ASP A 140 -7.51 18.07 -12.94
C ASP A 140 -7.66 16.63 -12.44
N LEU A 141 -7.27 16.37 -11.18
CA LEU A 141 -7.37 15.05 -10.55
C LEU A 141 -8.82 14.54 -10.47
N ASN A 142 -9.81 15.44 -10.53
CA ASN A 142 -11.23 15.04 -10.55
C ASN A 142 -11.57 14.24 -11.83
N ARG A 143 -10.84 14.45 -12.93
CA ARG A 143 -11.02 13.72 -14.20
C ARG A 143 -10.64 12.23 -14.10
N LEU A 144 -9.95 11.84 -13.03
CA LEU A 144 -9.51 10.47 -12.78
C LEU A 144 -10.52 9.62 -11.98
N ASN A 145 -11.73 10.13 -11.69
CA ASN A 145 -12.83 9.41 -11.04
C ASN A 145 -12.37 8.54 -9.83
N ILE A 146 -11.57 9.13 -8.94
CA ILE A 146 -10.67 8.37 -8.07
C ILE A 146 -11.41 7.55 -7.00
N ILE A 147 -10.96 6.31 -6.79
CA ILE A 147 -11.26 5.49 -5.61
C ILE A 147 -10.07 5.57 -4.66
N HIS A 148 -10.26 6.11 -3.46
CA HIS A 148 -9.15 6.38 -2.51
C HIS A 148 -9.22 5.43 -1.31
N VAL A 149 -8.17 4.63 -1.08
CA VAL A 149 -8.21 3.52 -0.12
C VAL A 149 -7.09 3.60 0.91
N THR A 150 -7.46 3.50 2.19
CA THR A 150 -6.54 3.37 3.32
C THR A 150 -6.88 2.17 4.22
N GLY A 151 -6.20 2.07 5.35
CA GLY A 151 -6.22 0.95 6.30
C GLY A 151 -4.82 0.56 6.75
N THR A 152 -4.73 -0.34 7.75
CA THR A 152 -3.44 -0.89 8.19
C THR A 152 -3.08 -2.11 7.35
N LYS A 153 -3.96 -3.11 7.28
CA LYS A 153 -3.81 -4.32 6.44
C LYS A 153 -4.98 -4.44 5.47
N GLY A 154 -4.74 -5.03 4.30
CA GLY A 154 -5.76 -5.25 3.27
C GLY A 154 -5.88 -4.17 2.20
N LYS A 155 -5.24 -3.00 2.34
CA LYS A 155 -5.22 -1.90 1.36
C LYS A 155 -4.97 -2.36 -0.08
N GLY A 156 -3.74 -2.71 -0.43
CA GLY A 156 -3.38 -3.19 -1.78
C GLY A 156 -4.23 -4.36 -2.29
N SER A 157 -4.63 -5.32 -1.43
CA SER A 157 -5.55 -6.39 -1.85
C SER A 157 -6.95 -5.87 -2.19
N THR A 158 -7.48 -4.93 -1.40
CA THR A 158 -8.76 -4.25 -1.68
C THR A 158 -8.65 -3.51 -3.01
N CYS A 159 -7.60 -2.71 -3.20
CA CYS A 159 -7.35 -2.00 -4.44
C CYS A 159 -7.26 -2.96 -5.64
N ALA A 160 -6.59 -4.11 -5.49
CA ALA A 160 -6.42 -5.11 -6.56
C ALA A 160 -7.72 -5.84 -6.90
N PHE A 161 -8.59 -6.10 -5.92
CA PHE A 161 -9.96 -6.57 -6.18
C PHE A 161 -10.78 -5.49 -6.90
N THR A 162 -10.80 -4.25 -6.41
CA THR A 162 -11.56 -3.14 -7.01
C THR A 162 -11.13 -2.86 -8.45
N GLU A 163 -9.82 -2.78 -8.71
CA GLU A 163 -9.24 -2.63 -10.06
C GLU A 163 -9.69 -3.75 -10.99
N ARG A 164 -9.54 -5.01 -10.56
CA ARG A 164 -9.87 -6.18 -11.38
C ARG A 164 -11.36 -6.28 -11.68
N ILE A 165 -12.21 -5.92 -10.72
CA ILE A 165 -13.67 -5.81 -10.90
C ILE A 165 -13.98 -4.76 -11.96
N LEU A 166 -13.54 -3.52 -11.78
CA LEU A 166 -13.91 -2.41 -12.67
C LEU A 166 -13.33 -2.57 -14.07
N ARG A 167 -12.11 -3.10 -14.21
CA ARG A 167 -11.54 -3.48 -15.51
C ARG A 167 -12.35 -4.57 -16.24
N ASN A 168 -13.02 -5.46 -15.52
CA ASN A 168 -13.89 -6.45 -16.15
C ASN A 168 -15.18 -5.83 -16.74
N TYR A 169 -15.52 -4.58 -16.40
CA TYR A 169 -16.56 -3.80 -17.10
C TYR A 169 -16.04 -3.10 -18.37
N GLY A 170 -14.78 -3.33 -18.76
CA GLY A 170 -14.18 -2.74 -19.98
C GLY A 170 -13.47 -1.41 -19.76
N LEU A 171 -13.46 -0.88 -18.54
CA LEU A 171 -12.85 0.40 -18.18
C LEU A 171 -11.32 0.35 -18.24
N LYS A 172 -10.70 1.42 -18.76
CA LYS A 172 -9.26 1.65 -18.71
C LYS A 172 -8.88 2.10 -17.29
N THR A 173 -8.32 1.21 -16.51
CA THR A 173 -8.00 1.43 -15.09
C THR A 173 -6.58 1.94 -14.90
N GLY A 174 -6.43 3.00 -14.11
CA GLY A 174 -5.18 3.36 -13.42
C GLY A 174 -5.15 2.76 -12.01
N PHE A 175 -3.97 2.38 -11.54
CA PHE A 175 -3.81 1.82 -10.19
C PHE A 175 -2.48 2.25 -9.58
N PHE A 176 -2.53 2.87 -8.39
CA PHE A 176 -1.37 3.32 -7.63
C PHE A 176 -1.27 2.57 -6.29
N SER A 177 -0.10 1.96 -6.03
CA SER A 177 0.13 1.13 -4.83
C SER A 177 1.51 1.31 -4.20
N SER A 178 1.66 0.92 -2.93
CA SER A 178 2.96 0.92 -2.26
C SER A 178 3.15 -0.14 -1.16
N PRO A 179 4.39 -0.61 -0.93
CA PRO A 179 5.57 -0.45 -1.78
C PRO A 179 5.52 -1.38 -3.02
N HIS A 180 6.49 -1.23 -3.93
CA HIS A 180 6.78 -2.28 -4.92
C HIS A 180 7.47 -3.49 -4.27
N MET A 181 7.42 -4.62 -4.95
CA MET A 181 7.99 -5.88 -4.50
C MET A 181 9.30 -6.23 -5.25
N VAL A 182 9.32 -6.12 -6.59
CA VAL A 182 10.48 -6.39 -7.45
C VAL A 182 10.96 -5.12 -8.17
N GLN A 183 10.05 -4.36 -8.79
CA GLN A 183 10.36 -3.19 -9.62
C GLN A 183 9.46 -1.97 -9.34
N VAL A 184 10.01 -0.76 -9.44
CA VAL A 184 9.28 0.49 -9.16
C VAL A 184 8.05 0.70 -10.04
N ARG A 185 8.07 0.19 -11.28
CA ARG A 185 6.95 0.23 -12.23
C ARG A 185 5.69 -0.44 -11.69
N GLU A 186 5.81 -1.41 -10.76
CA GLU A 186 4.66 -2.06 -10.12
C GLU A 186 3.74 -1.10 -9.38
N ARG A 187 4.26 0.07 -8.97
CA ARG A 187 3.50 1.11 -8.26
C ARG A 187 2.53 1.86 -9.15
N ILE A 188 2.78 1.92 -10.46
CA ILE A 188 1.96 2.64 -11.43
C ILE A 188 1.52 1.64 -12.50
N ARG A 189 0.27 1.19 -12.40
CA ARG A 189 -0.29 0.19 -13.31
C ARG A 189 -1.39 0.77 -14.17
N ILE A 190 -1.47 0.31 -15.41
CA ILE A 190 -2.58 0.53 -16.31
C ILE A 190 -3.14 -0.84 -16.72
N ASN A 191 -4.46 -0.99 -16.65
CA ASN A 191 -5.16 -2.24 -16.97
C ASN A 191 -4.61 -3.47 -16.22
N GLY A 192 -4.26 -3.29 -14.95
CA GLY A 192 -3.68 -4.31 -14.07
C GLY A 192 -2.18 -4.63 -14.30
N LYS A 193 -1.55 -4.08 -15.35
CA LYS A 193 -0.14 -4.30 -15.68
C LYS A 193 0.71 -3.09 -15.26
N PRO A 194 1.93 -3.29 -14.72
CA PRO A 194 2.93 -2.21 -14.61
C PRO A 194 3.10 -1.48 -15.94
N ILE A 195 3.27 -0.15 -15.91
CA ILE A 195 3.65 0.59 -17.12
C ILE A 195 4.99 0.08 -17.68
N SER A 196 5.19 0.17 -18.99
CA SER A 196 6.42 -0.32 -19.63
C SER A 196 7.65 0.50 -19.22
N PRO A 197 8.89 -0.01 -19.41
CA PRO A 197 10.10 0.76 -19.15
C PRO A 197 10.14 2.08 -19.96
N GLU A 198 9.62 2.08 -21.19
CA GLU A 198 9.58 3.23 -22.09
C GLU A 198 8.58 4.28 -21.60
N LEU A 199 7.37 3.86 -21.22
CA LEU A 199 6.36 4.75 -20.63
C LEU A 199 6.84 5.34 -19.29
N PHE A 200 7.48 4.52 -18.45
CA PHE A 200 8.07 4.99 -17.21
C PHE A 200 9.15 6.06 -17.49
N THR A 201 10.09 5.77 -18.39
CA THR A 201 11.19 6.68 -18.75
C THR A 201 10.67 8.00 -19.33
N LYS A 202 9.72 7.94 -20.27
CA LYS A 202 9.08 9.11 -20.89
C LYS A 202 8.44 10.01 -19.82
N HIS A 203 7.54 9.46 -19.02
CA HIS A 203 6.77 10.22 -18.05
C HIS A 203 7.63 10.66 -16.86
N PHE A 204 8.68 9.89 -16.51
CA PHE A 204 9.67 10.28 -15.48
C PHE A 204 10.43 11.53 -15.91
N TRP A 205 11.08 11.53 -17.07
CA TRP A 205 11.91 12.66 -17.49
C TRP A 205 11.07 13.88 -17.86
N CYS A 206 9.88 13.70 -18.43
CA CYS A 206 8.92 14.79 -18.63
C CYS A 206 8.60 15.50 -17.30
N LEU A 207 8.20 14.76 -16.27
CA LEU A 207 7.87 15.31 -14.96
C LEU A 207 9.10 15.87 -14.23
N TYR A 208 10.24 15.16 -14.27
CA TYR A 208 11.47 15.58 -13.60
C TYR A 208 11.97 16.91 -14.15
N ASN A 209 12.03 17.05 -15.47
CA ASN A 209 12.50 18.27 -16.13
C ASN A 209 11.54 19.44 -15.91
N GLN A 210 10.22 19.22 -15.98
CA GLN A 210 9.22 20.25 -15.64
C GLN A 210 9.40 20.77 -14.20
N LEU A 211 9.54 19.86 -13.22
CA LEU A 211 9.77 20.23 -11.83
C LEU A 211 11.12 20.94 -11.62
N GLU A 212 12.12 20.66 -12.46
CA GLU A 212 13.44 21.31 -12.42
C GLU A 212 13.46 22.69 -13.08
N GLU A 213 12.80 22.86 -14.22
CA GLU A 213 12.66 24.12 -14.95
C GLU A 213 11.87 25.16 -14.14
N PHE A 214 10.72 24.76 -13.58
CA PHE A 214 9.89 25.62 -12.72
C PHE A 214 10.33 25.54 -11.24
N LYS A 215 11.64 25.59 -10.98
CA LYS A 215 12.20 25.85 -9.64
C LYS A 215 12.13 27.36 -9.37
N ASP A 216 11.11 27.75 -8.60
CA ASP A 216 10.95 29.10 -8.08
C ASP A 216 12.11 29.53 -7.15
N ASP A 217 12.36 30.84 -7.05
CA ASP A 217 13.45 31.45 -6.25
C ASP A 217 13.36 31.08 -4.75
N SER A 218 12.21 30.58 -4.30
CA SER A 218 11.97 30.02 -2.96
C SER A 218 12.75 28.72 -2.64
N HIS A 219 13.60 28.22 -3.55
CA HIS A 219 14.48 27.05 -3.35
C HIS A 219 13.77 25.75 -2.94
N VAL A 220 12.48 25.58 -3.27
CA VAL A 220 11.74 24.34 -2.94
C VAL A 220 12.32 23.16 -3.71
N SER A 221 13.07 22.32 -3.00
CA SER A 221 13.79 21.15 -3.52
C SER A 221 12.85 20.11 -4.16
N MET A 222 13.43 19.20 -4.95
CA MET A 222 12.67 18.13 -5.61
C MET A 222 11.81 17.34 -4.61
N PRO A 223 10.57 16.97 -4.99
CA PRO A 223 9.71 16.17 -4.12
C PRO A 223 10.39 14.85 -3.77
N SER A 224 10.33 14.46 -2.50
CA SER A 224 10.89 13.19 -2.03
C SER A 224 10.26 12.00 -2.74
N TYR A 225 10.99 10.87 -2.82
CA TYR A 225 10.69 9.67 -3.60
C TYR A 225 9.20 9.30 -3.71
N PHE A 226 8.47 9.25 -2.59
CA PHE A 226 7.06 8.88 -2.60
C PHE A 226 6.13 9.98 -3.12
N ARG A 227 6.45 11.26 -2.86
CA ARG A 227 5.73 12.41 -3.43
C ARG A 227 5.94 12.47 -4.94
N PHE A 228 7.18 12.33 -5.41
CA PHE A 228 7.49 12.28 -6.84
C PHE A 228 6.71 11.17 -7.55
N LEU A 229 6.72 9.94 -7.02
CA LEU A 229 5.96 8.82 -7.60
C LEU A 229 4.45 9.04 -7.57
N THR A 230 3.92 9.75 -6.58
CA THR A 230 2.49 10.09 -6.51
C THR A 230 2.11 11.10 -7.59
N LEU A 231 2.93 12.14 -7.81
CA LEU A 231 2.77 13.09 -8.93
C LEU A 231 2.88 12.37 -10.28
N MET A 232 3.88 11.49 -10.43
CA MET A 232 4.09 10.69 -11.63
C MET A 232 2.89 9.79 -11.93
N ALA A 233 2.27 9.18 -10.92
CA ALA A 233 1.06 8.38 -11.09
C ALA A 233 -0.11 9.22 -11.62
N PHE A 234 -0.37 10.39 -11.03
CA PHE A 234 -1.43 11.29 -11.50
C PHE A 234 -1.17 11.80 -12.92
N HIS A 235 0.07 12.20 -13.23
CA HIS A 235 0.48 12.63 -14.57
C HIS A 235 0.27 11.50 -15.59
N VAL A 236 0.79 10.29 -15.32
CA VAL A 236 0.59 9.11 -16.18
C VAL A 236 -0.89 8.83 -16.40
N PHE A 237 -1.72 8.81 -15.35
CA PHE A 237 -3.14 8.51 -15.48
C PHE A 237 -3.91 9.55 -16.31
N LEU A 238 -3.56 10.83 -16.20
CA LEU A 238 -4.15 11.91 -17.01
C LEU A 238 -3.70 11.84 -18.48
N GLN A 239 -2.40 11.67 -18.73
CA GLN A 239 -1.85 11.60 -20.09
C GLN A 239 -2.32 10.34 -20.83
N GLU A 240 -2.35 9.20 -20.14
CA GLU A 240 -2.84 7.93 -20.67
C GLU A 240 -4.38 7.86 -20.68
N LYS A 241 -5.10 8.89 -20.20
CA LYS A 241 -6.57 9.01 -20.26
C LYS A 241 -7.27 7.75 -19.69
N VAL A 242 -6.95 7.40 -18.44
CA VAL A 242 -7.67 6.33 -17.73
C VAL A 242 -9.08 6.80 -17.36
N ASP A 243 -10.06 5.90 -17.38
CA ASP A 243 -11.45 6.20 -17.01
C ASP A 243 -11.63 6.34 -15.50
N LEU A 244 -10.78 5.65 -14.72
CA LEU A 244 -10.70 5.72 -13.27
C LEU A 244 -9.31 5.39 -12.73
N ALA A 245 -8.96 5.92 -11.57
CA ALA A 245 -7.76 5.55 -10.82
C ALA A 245 -8.11 4.98 -9.43
N VAL A 246 -7.57 3.81 -9.11
CA VAL A 246 -7.61 3.24 -7.75
C VAL A 246 -6.31 3.60 -7.03
N VAL A 247 -6.40 4.41 -5.98
CA VAL A 247 -5.24 5.01 -5.30
C VAL A 247 -5.13 4.49 -3.86
N GLU A 248 -4.07 3.74 -3.58
CA GLU A 248 -3.69 3.34 -2.23
C GLU A 248 -2.95 4.50 -1.50
N VAL A 249 -3.40 4.81 -0.28
CA VAL A 249 -2.68 5.67 0.66
C VAL A 249 -1.40 4.99 1.14
N GLY A 250 -0.28 5.71 1.12
CA GLY A 250 1.00 5.23 1.63
C GLY A 250 0.98 4.99 3.14
N ILE A 251 0.96 6.08 3.92
CA ILE A 251 1.01 6.03 5.40
C ILE A 251 -0.03 6.97 6.00
N GLY A 252 -0.83 6.47 6.95
CA GLY A 252 -1.88 7.27 7.60
C GLY A 252 -3.09 7.49 6.70
N GLY A 253 -3.29 8.74 6.26
CA GLY A 253 -4.41 9.20 5.45
C GLY A 253 -4.52 10.73 5.43
N ALA A 254 -4.78 11.34 6.60
CA ALA A 254 -5.01 12.78 6.75
C ALA A 254 -3.93 13.66 6.11
N PHE A 255 -2.66 13.30 6.29
CA PHE A 255 -1.49 14.04 5.81
C PHE A 255 -0.63 13.21 4.84
N ASP A 256 -1.20 12.15 4.25
CA ASP A 256 -0.53 11.41 3.18
C ASP A 256 -0.54 12.26 1.90
N CYS A 257 0.53 12.22 1.09
CA CYS A 257 0.60 13.05 -0.12
C CYS A 257 -0.44 12.67 -1.19
N THR A 258 -1.09 11.51 -1.11
CA THR A 258 -2.27 11.22 -1.95
C THR A 258 -3.50 12.04 -1.54
N ASN A 259 -3.56 12.59 -0.32
CA ASN A 259 -4.76 13.26 0.21
C ASN A 259 -5.02 14.67 -0.34
N ILE A 260 -4.19 15.15 -1.30
CA ILE A 260 -4.52 16.29 -2.15
C ILE A 260 -5.76 16.04 -3.01
N ILE A 261 -6.17 14.78 -3.21
CA ILE A 261 -7.41 14.42 -3.90
C ILE A 261 -8.60 15.09 -3.18
N ARG A 262 -9.27 16.05 -3.83
CA ARG A 262 -10.40 16.79 -3.22
C ARG A 262 -11.76 16.13 -3.44
N LYS A 263 -12.02 15.52 -4.60
CA LYS A 263 -13.30 14.86 -4.94
C LYS A 263 -13.10 13.41 -5.46
N PRO A 264 -12.71 12.46 -4.58
CA PRO A 264 -12.81 11.05 -4.92
C PRO A 264 -14.28 10.66 -5.11
N VAL A 265 -14.55 9.66 -5.93
CA VAL A 265 -15.92 9.14 -6.16
C VAL A 265 -16.41 8.38 -4.92
N VAL A 266 -15.50 7.64 -4.26
CA VAL A 266 -15.76 6.84 -3.06
C VAL A 266 -14.44 6.59 -2.29
N CYS A 267 -14.52 6.54 -0.96
CA CYS A 267 -13.38 6.24 -0.08
C CYS A 267 -13.50 4.88 0.63
N GLY A 268 -12.36 4.21 0.88
CA GLY A 268 -12.33 2.89 1.54
C GLY A 268 -11.38 2.82 2.73
N VAL A 269 -11.79 2.17 3.83
CA VAL A 269 -10.96 1.89 5.01
C VAL A 269 -10.92 0.38 5.27
N SER A 270 -9.83 -0.26 4.85
CA SER A 270 -9.52 -1.65 5.16
C SER A 270 -9.09 -1.83 6.64
N SER A 271 -8.82 -3.07 7.06
CA SER A 271 -8.60 -3.44 8.46
C SER A 271 -7.58 -2.53 9.19
N LEU A 272 -8.00 -2.02 10.35
CA LEU A 272 -7.20 -1.22 11.26
C LEU A 272 -6.41 -2.10 12.25
N GLY A 273 -5.29 -1.58 12.71
CA GLY A 273 -4.42 -2.21 13.69
C GLY A 273 -3.15 -1.40 13.90
N ILE A 274 -2.38 -1.77 14.93
CA ILE A 274 -1.10 -1.14 15.28
C ILE A 274 -0.06 -1.37 14.16
N ASP A 275 0.40 -0.28 13.55
CA ASP A 275 1.53 -0.23 12.62
C ASP A 275 2.01 1.23 12.51
N HIS A 276 3.29 1.45 12.16
CA HIS A 276 3.89 2.79 12.04
C HIS A 276 3.66 3.72 13.25
N THR A 277 3.76 3.19 14.48
CA THR A 277 3.42 3.94 15.72
C THR A 277 4.20 5.24 15.91
N SER A 278 5.46 5.28 15.46
CA SER A 278 6.30 6.48 15.48
C SER A 278 5.78 7.64 14.61
N LEU A 279 4.85 7.39 13.69
CA LEU A 279 4.26 8.38 12.78
C LEU A 279 2.77 8.61 13.04
N LEU A 280 2.02 7.54 13.33
CA LEU A 280 0.55 7.57 13.40
C LEU A 280 0.00 7.60 14.84
N GLY A 281 0.87 7.45 15.83
CA GLY A 281 0.49 7.30 17.24
C GLY A 281 0.54 5.85 17.72
N ASP A 282 0.57 5.71 19.04
CA ASP A 282 0.70 4.50 19.83
C ASP A 282 -0.60 3.70 20.01
N THR A 283 -1.76 4.24 19.63
CA THR A 283 -3.07 3.56 19.76
C THR A 283 -3.80 3.40 18.42
N VAL A 284 -4.70 2.41 18.34
CA VAL A 284 -5.47 2.14 17.10
C VAL A 284 -6.44 3.28 16.81
N GLU A 285 -6.89 4.02 17.83
CA GLU A 285 -7.75 5.21 17.73
C GLU A 285 -7.02 6.37 17.05
N LYS A 286 -5.76 6.64 17.40
CA LYS A 286 -4.92 7.65 16.72
C LYS A 286 -4.69 7.27 15.25
N ILE A 287 -4.46 5.98 15.00
CA ILE A 287 -4.33 5.41 13.65
C ILE A 287 -5.66 5.51 12.87
N ALA A 288 -6.80 5.29 13.52
CA ALA A 288 -8.14 5.43 12.94
C ALA A 288 -8.43 6.89 12.58
N TRP A 289 -8.08 7.83 13.46
CA TRP A 289 -8.21 9.27 13.21
C TRP A 289 -7.42 9.66 11.96
N GLN A 290 -6.14 9.25 11.87
CA GLN A 290 -5.31 9.49 10.68
C GLN A 290 -5.94 8.90 9.42
N LYS A 291 -6.53 7.71 9.50
CA LYS A 291 -7.11 7.01 8.34
C LYS A 291 -8.44 7.60 7.87
N GLY A 292 -9.32 8.00 8.77
CA GLY A 292 -10.52 8.78 8.42
C GLY A 292 -10.23 10.16 7.81
N GLY A 293 -8.96 10.57 7.72
CA GLY A 293 -8.55 11.81 7.06
C GLY A 293 -8.69 11.83 5.54
N ILE A 294 -8.96 10.69 4.90
CA ILE A 294 -9.31 10.65 3.47
C ILE A 294 -10.79 10.92 3.19
N PHE A 295 -11.64 11.00 4.22
CA PHE A 295 -13.05 11.34 4.05
C PHE A 295 -13.21 12.76 3.51
N LYS A 296 -14.19 12.98 2.63
CA LYS A 296 -14.49 14.27 2.01
C LYS A 296 -16.00 14.55 2.13
N PRO A 297 -16.44 15.82 2.22
CA PRO A 297 -17.85 16.16 2.37
C PRO A 297 -18.71 15.58 1.24
N GLY A 298 -19.82 14.92 1.59
CA GLY A 298 -20.76 14.31 0.63
C GLY A 298 -20.24 13.10 -0.16
N VAL A 299 -18.97 12.71 -0.01
CA VAL A 299 -18.41 11.52 -0.67
C VAL A 299 -18.67 10.29 0.20
N PRO A 300 -19.27 9.21 -0.33
CA PRO A 300 -19.50 7.98 0.43
C PRO A 300 -18.19 7.29 0.80
N ALA A 301 -18.17 6.70 2.00
CA ALA A 301 -17.05 5.93 2.50
C ALA A 301 -17.50 4.56 3.03
N PHE A 302 -16.65 3.55 2.88
CA PHE A 302 -16.90 2.19 3.35
C PHE A 302 -15.76 1.71 4.25
N THR A 303 -16.11 1.03 5.35
CA THR A 303 -15.14 0.38 6.25
C THR A 303 -15.52 -1.06 6.51
N VAL A 304 -14.52 -1.94 6.70
CA VAL A 304 -14.75 -3.30 7.21
C VAL A 304 -15.05 -3.27 8.71
N VAL A 305 -15.39 -4.42 9.30
CA VAL A 305 -15.51 -4.57 10.77
C VAL A 305 -14.18 -4.20 11.44
N GLN A 306 -14.26 -3.34 12.45
CA GLN A 306 -13.14 -2.89 13.29
C GLN A 306 -13.52 -3.07 14.78
N PRO A 307 -12.55 -3.03 15.72
CA PRO A 307 -12.84 -2.86 17.14
C PRO A 307 -13.63 -1.56 17.42
N GLU A 308 -14.39 -1.52 18.51
CA GLU A 308 -15.37 -0.46 18.79
C GLU A 308 -14.76 0.95 18.86
N GLY A 309 -13.65 1.14 19.59
CA GLY A 309 -12.97 2.44 19.71
C GLY A 309 -12.53 3.04 18.37
N PRO A 310 -11.74 2.31 17.56
CA PRO A 310 -11.38 2.71 16.20
C PRO A 310 -12.60 2.96 15.29
N LEU A 311 -13.66 2.17 15.43
CA LEU A 311 -14.90 2.35 14.66
C LEU A 311 -15.65 3.63 15.04
N ALA A 312 -15.67 3.97 16.34
CA ALA A 312 -16.22 5.23 16.83
C ALA A 312 -15.44 6.43 16.30
N VAL A 313 -14.10 6.39 16.32
CA VAL A 313 -13.28 7.46 15.75
C VAL A 313 -13.54 7.68 14.25
N LEU A 314 -13.73 6.60 13.47
CA LEU A 314 -14.13 6.73 12.06
C LEU A 314 -15.53 7.35 11.91
N ARG A 315 -16.50 6.95 12.75
CA ARG A 315 -17.86 7.50 12.75
C ARG A 315 -17.85 9.00 13.06
N ASP A 316 -17.20 9.40 14.14
CA ASP A 316 -17.16 10.78 14.61
C ASP A 316 -16.48 11.68 13.56
N ARG A 317 -15.37 11.20 12.97
CA ARG A 317 -14.67 11.91 11.89
C ARG A 317 -15.52 12.02 10.61
N ALA A 318 -16.25 10.97 10.25
CA ALA A 318 -17.17 11.01 9.11
C ALA A 318 -18.32 12.01 9.35
N GLN A 319 -18.90 12.03 10.56
CA GLN A 319 -19.94 12.98 10.95
C GLN A 319 -19.43 14.43 10.91
N GLN A 320 -18.24 14.71 11.47
CA GLN A 320 -17.62 16.04 11.44
C GLN A 320 -17.36 16.57 10.02
N ILE A 321 -17.04 15.67 9.08
CA ILE A 321 -16.73 16.01 7.68
C ILE A 321 -18.01 16.07 6.82
N GLY A 322 -19.14 15.53 7.28
CA GLY A 322 -20.35 15.35 6.45
C GLY A 322 -20.17 14.25 5.40
N CYS A 323 -19.43 13.19 5.73
CA CYS A 323 -19.16 12.03 4.89
C CYS A 323 -20.11 10.86 5.24
N PRO A 324 -20.91 10.33 4.30
CA PRO A 324 -21.71 9.11 4.53
C PRO A 324 -20.82 7.88 4.69
N LEU A 325 -20.61 7.42 5.94
CA LEU A 325 -19.80 6.22 6.25
C LEU A 325 -20.68 5.00 6.50
N TYR A 326 -20.39 3.91 5.80
CA TYR A 326 -21.08 2.62 5.91
C TYR A 326 -20.14 1.50 6.37
N LEU A 327 -20.69 0.56 7.14
CA LEU A 327 -20.03 -0.69 7.49
C LEU A 327 -20.32 -1.76 6.42
N CYS A 328 -19.30 -2.33 5.79
CA CYS A 328 -19.46 -3.42 4.84
C CYS A 328 -20.09 -4.65 5.50
N PRO A 329 -21.06 -5.31 4.86
CA PRO A 329 -21.54 -6.61 5.33
C PRO A 329 -20.44 -7.68 5.17
N PRO A 330 -20.54 -8.82 5.87
CA PRO A 330 -19.73 -10.01 5.59
C PRO A 330 -19.90 -10.45 4.12
N LEU A 331 -18.87 -11.04 3.51
CA LEU A 331 -18.90 -11.44 2.11
C LEU A 331 -20.02 -12.48 1.84
N GLU A 332 -20.31 -13.31 2.84
CA GLU A 332 -21.39 -14.30 2.87
C GLU A 332 -22.78 -13.68 2.63
N ALA A 333 -22.98 -12.41 3.02
CA ALA A 333 -24.25 -11.72 2.80
C ALA A 333 -24.42 -11.22 1.35
N LEU A 334 -23.36 -11.25 0.55
CA LEU A 334 -23.34 -10.97 -0.89
C LEU A 334 -23.28 -12.26 -1.72
N GLU A 335 -23.26 -13.43 -1.08
CA GLU A 335 -23.31 -14.74 -1.73
C GLU A 335 -24.78 -15.15 -1.98
N GLU A 336 -25.00 -15.87 -3.08
CA GLU A 336 -26.29 -16.52 -3.35
C GLU A 336 -26.30 -17.94 -2.79
N VAL A 337 -27.48 -18.42 -2.40
CA VAL A 337 -27.67 -19.82 -1.95
C VAL A 337 -27.18 -20.78 -3.04
N GLY A 338 -26.15 -21.57 -2.74
CA GLY A 338 -25.52 -22.51 -3.68
C GLY A 338 -24.50 -21.91 -4.64
N LEU A 339 -24.23 -20.60 -4.59
CA LEU A 339 -23.28 -19.89 -5.48
C LEU A 339 -22.30 -19.03 -4.66
N PRO A 340 -21.34 -19.65 -3.94
CA PRO A 340 -20.35 -18.94 -3.14
C PRO A 340 -19.38 -18.10 -3.99
N LEU A 341 -18.83 -17.03 -3.41
CA LEU A 341 -17.91 -16.13 -4.09
C LEU A 341 -16.48 -16.67 -4.01
N SER A 342 -15.99 -17.22 -5.12
CA SER A 342 -14.59 -17.60 -5.28
C SER A 342 -13.70 -16.36 -5.36
N LEU A 343 -12.60 -16.36 -4.59
CA LEU A 343 -11.58 -15.30 -4.61
C LEU A 343 -10.30 -15.84 -5.26
N GLY A 344 -9.60 -14.99 -6.02
CA GLY A 344 -8.27 -15.29 -6.57
C GLY A 344 -7.13 -15.13 -5.55
N LEU A 345 -7.42 -14.51 -4.40
CA LEU A 345 -6.51 -14.41 -3.25
C LEU A 345 -7.04 -15.28 -2.10
N GLU A 346 -6.22 -16.19 -1.57
CA GLU A 346 -6.61 -17.09 -0.49
C GLU A 346 -6.57 -16.46 0.92
N GLY A 347 -7.16 -17.15 1.89
CA GLY A 347 -7.11 -16.79 3.31
C GLY A 347 -8.31 -15.98 3.79
N ALA A 348 -8.77 -16.27 5.01
CA ALA A 348 -10.01 -15.69 5.57
C ALA A 348 -10.01 -14.15 5.58
N HIS A 349 -8.84 -13.53 5.81
CA HIS A 349 -8.68 -12.08 5.82
C HIS A 349 -8.89 -11.41 4.44
N GLN A 350 -8.87 -12.15 3.34
CA GLN A 350 -9.20 -11.60 2.02
C GLN A 350 -10.72 -11.46 1.82
N ARG A 351 -11.56 -12.18 2.58
CA ARG A 351 -13.03 -12.07 2.45
C ARG A 351 -13.54 -10.68 2.82
N SER A 352 -12.98 -10.04 3.84
CA SER A 352 -13.30 -8.65 4.20
C SER A 352 -12.74 -7.64 3.19
N ASN A 353 -11.55 -7.88 2.63
CA ASN A 353 -10.99 -7.05 1.55
C ASN A 353 -11.84 -7.13 0.27
N ALA A 354 -12.34 -8.32 -0.08
CA ALA A 354 -13.23 -8.55 -1.20
C ALA A 354 -14.62 -7.91 -1.00
N ALA A 355 -15.19 -8.01 0.21
CA ALA A 355 -16.44 -7.33 0.54
C ALA A 355 -16.31 -5.81 0.45
N LEU A 356 -15.21 -5.24 0.96
CA LEU A 356 -14.93 -3.80 0.80
C LEU A 356 -14.77 -3.42 -0.69
N ALA A 357 -14.03 -4.21 -1.46
CA ALA A 357 -13.84 -3.97 -2.89
C ALA A 357 -15.15 -4.03 -3.70
N LEU A 358 -16.07 -4.95 -3.34
CA LEU A 358 -17.40 -5.02 -3.91
C LEU A 358 -18.20 -3.73 -3.65
N GLN A 359 -18.26 -3.25 -2.40
CA GLN A 359 -18.98 -1.99 -2.09
C GLN A 359 -18.34 -0.79 -2.81
N LEU A 360 -17.01 -0.72 -2.88
CA LEU A 360 -16.29 0.36 -3.58
C LEU A 360 -16.60 0.35 -5.08
N ALA A 361 -16.53 -0.82 -5.73
CA ALA A 361 -16.81 -0.94 -7.16
C ALA A 361 -18.30 -0.67 -7.47
N HIS A 362 -19.23 -1.19 -6.67
CA HIS A 362 -20.66 -0.93 -6.81
C HIS A 362 -20.98 0.56 -6.72
N CYS A 363 -20.56 1.22 -5.64
CA CYS A 363 -20.81 2.63 -5.42
C CYS A 363 -20.16 3.52 -6.50
N TRP A 364 -18.99 3.11 -7.02
CA TRP A 364 -18.37 3.80 -8.15
C TRP A 364 -19.22 3.69 -9.43
N LEU A 365 -19.68 2.48 -9.78
CA LEU A 365 -20.49 2.23 -10.97
C LEU A 365 -21.83 2.98 -10.92
N GLU A 366 -22.52 2.96 -9.77
CA GLU A 366 -23.78 3.70 -9.56
C GLU A 366 -23.61 5.20 -9.74
N ARG A 367 -22.51 5.78 -9.21
CA ARG A 367 -22.24 7.22 -9.29
C ARG A 367 -21.77 7.69 -10.67
N GLN A 368 -21.49 6.76 -11.58
CA GLN A 368 -21.05 7.00 -12.96
C GLN A 368 -22.11 6.52 -13.99
N ASP A 369 -23.35 6.24 -13.54
CA ASP A 369 -24.48 5.77 -14.36
C ASP A 369 -24.18 4.51 -15.20
N HIS A 370 -23.33 3.61 -14.68
CA HIS A 370 -23.13 2.29 -15.27
C HIS A 370 -24.31 1.36 -14.92
N GLN A 371 -25.33 1.36 -15.79
CA GLN A 371 -26.53 0.56 -15.61
C GLN A 371 -26.28 -0.94 -15.84
N ASP A 372 -26.25 -1.71 -14.76
CA ASP A 372 -26.44 -3.19 -14.76
C ASP A 372 -26.63 -3.77 -13.33
N ILE A 373 -27.06 -2.93 -12.37
CA ILE A 373 -27.04 -3.23 -10.93
C ILE A 373 -28.48 -3.40 -10.41
N GLN A 374 -28.79 -4.58 -9.86
CA GLN A 374 -30.04 -4.83 -9.14
C GLN A 374 -29.79 -4.80 -7.62
N GLU A 375 -30.28 -3.76 -6.95
CA GLU A 375 -30.27 -3.66 -5.49
C GLU A 375 -31.21 -4.68 -4.84
N LEU A 376 -30.76 -5.33 -3.76
CA LEU A 376 -31.62 -6.03 -2.81
C LEU A 376 -31.79 -5.13 -1.57
N LYS A 377 -32.78 -4.21 -1.62
CA LYS A 377 -33.01 -3.23 -0.54
C LYS A 377 -33.34 -3.90 0.79
N VAL A 378 -32.32 -4.08 1.63
CA VAL A 378 -32.44 -4.44 3.06
C VAL A 378 -31.92 -3.29 3.91
N SER A 379 -32.64 -2.16 3.89
CA SER A 379 -32.41 -1.05 4.81
C SER A 379 -32.97 -1.40 6.19
N ARG A 380 -32.13 -1.93 7.09
CA ARG A 380 -32.46 -1.98 8.51
C ARG A 380 -32.09 -0.64 9.16
N PRO A 381 -33.00 0.01 9.90
CA PRO A 381 -32.68 1.26 10.60
C PRO A 381 -31.62 0.98 11.68
N SER A 382 -30.51 1.71 11.63
CA SER A 382 -29.48 1.64 12.68
C SER A 382 -30.00 2.28 13.97
N ILE A 383 -29.78 1.59 15.09
CA ILE A 383 -29.88 2.18 16.43
C ILE A 383 -28.90 3.36 16.47
N ARG A 384 -29.27 4.48 17.13
CA ARG A 384 -28.59 5.81 17.11
C ARG A 384 -27.06 5.84 17.36
N TRP A 385 -26.45 4.72 17.72
CA TRP A 385 -25.03 4.57 18.07
C TRP A 385 -24.25 3.61 17.16
N GLN A 386 -24.89 2.98 16.16
CA GLN A 386 -24.26 2.06 15.22
C GLN A 386 -24.14 2.69 13.82
N LEU A 387 -23.04 2.40 13.13
CA LEU A 387 -22.90 2.80 11.72
C LEU A 387 -23.96 2.07 10.87
N PRO A 388 -24.52 2.72 9.84
CA PRO A 388 -25.40 2.03 8.91
C PRO A 388 -24.64 0.91 8.19
N LEU A 389 -25.27 -0.24 8.04
CA LEU A 389 -24.76 -1.28 7.15
C LEU A 389 -24.87 -0.80 5.70
N ALA A 390 -23.85 -1.11 4.90
CA ALA A 390 -23.88 -0.85 3.47
C ALA A 390 -24.95 -1.72 2.78
N PRO A 391 -25.52 -1.27 1.64
CA PRO A 391 -26.49 -2.05 0.90
C PRO A 391 -25.98 -3.44 0.52
N VAL A 392 -26.83 -4.45 0.69
CA VAL A 392 -26.64 -5.78 0.14
C VAL A 392 -27.17 -5.78 -1.29
N PHE A 393 -26.40 -6.36 -2.21
CA PHE A 393 -26.76 -6.47 -3.62
C PHE A 393 -26.30 -7.81 -4.18
N ARG A 394 -26.79 -8.17 -5.36
CA ARG A 394 -26.38 -9.38 -6.08
C ARG A 394 -25.13 -9.08 -6.92
N PRO A 395 -23.93 -9.63 -6.63
CA PRO A 395 -22.73 -9.30 -7.40
C PRO A 395 -22.88 -9.76 -8.85
N THR A 396 -22.60 -8.88 -9.80
CA THR A 396 -22.75 -9.17 -11.24
C THR A 396 -21.76 -10.26 -11.70
N PRO A 397 -21.97 -10.87 -12.90
CA PRO A 397 -20.98 -11.78 -13.48
C PRO A 397 -19.58 -11.16 -13.63
N HIS A 398 -19.50 -9.84 -13.90
CA HIS A 398 -18.24 -9.09 -14.00
C HIS A 398 -17.56 -8.95 -12.64
N MET A 399 -18.32 -8.68 -11.57
CA MET A 399 -17.82 -8.64 -10.19
C MET A 399 -17.30 -10.01 -9.73
N ARG A 400 -18.04 -11.10 -9.97
CA ARG A 400 -17.62 -12.47 -9.61
C ARG A 400 -16.36 -12.89 -10.34
N ARG A 401 -16.31 -12.64 -11.66
CA ARG A 401 -15.09 -12.83 -12.47
C ARG A 401 -13.96 -11.95 -11.96
N GLY A 402 -14.27 -10.74 -11.51
CA GLY A 402 -13.32 -9.79 -10.90
C GLY A 402 -12.62 -10.42 -9.70
N LEU A 403 -13.41 -10.78 -8.69
CA LEU A 403 -12.93 -11.41 -7.46
C LEU A 403 -12.13 -12.69 -7.71
N ARG A 404 -12.65 -13.60 -8.54
CA ARG A 404 -12.00 -14.90 -8.82
C ARG A 404 -10.68 -14.73 -9.58
N ASP A 405 -10.61 -13.79 -10.51
CA ASP A 405 -9.46 -13.61 -11.40
C ASP A 405 -8.47 -12.54 -10.86
N THR A 406 -8.61 -12.06 -9.62
CA THR A 406 -7.65 -11.12 -9.00
C THR A 406 -6.36 -11.85 -8.63
N VAL A 407 -5.23 -11.37 -9.16
CA VAL A 407 -3.89 -11.80 -8.79
C VAL A 407 -3.17 -10.63 -8.14
N TRP A 408 -2.57 -10.86 -6.97
CA TRP A 408 -1.82 -9.85 -6.23
C TRP A 408 -0.54 -10.50 -5.67
N PRO A 409 0.60 -10.40 -6.38
CA PRO A 409 1.81 -11.15 -6.07
C PRO A 409 2.32 -10.95 -4.63
N GLY A 410 2.81 -12.03 -4.03
CA GLY A 410 3.33 -12.04 -2.66
C GLY A 410 2.27 -11.88 -1.55
N ARG A 411 0.98 -12.10 -1.84
CA ARG A 411 -0.09 -12.27 -0.86
C ARG A 411 -0.75 -13.63 -1.02
N THR A 412 -0.61 -14.48 0.00
CA THR A 412 -1.23 -15.82 0.04
C THR A 412 -1.09 -16.59 -1.28
N GLN A 413 0.07 -16.46 -1.93
CA GLN A 413 0.33 -16.95 -3.28
C GLN A 413 0.98 -18.33 -3.20
N ILE A 414 0.44 -19.30 -3.93
CA ILE A 414 1.01 -20.65 -4.06
C ILE A 414 1.61 -20.79 -5.47
N LEU A 415 2.86 -21.22 -5.56
CA LEU A 415 3.51 -21.61 -6.82
C LEU A 415 4.00 -23.05 -6.72
N GLN A 416 3.45 -23.95 -7.53
CA GLN A 416 3.89 -25.34 -7.62
C GLN A 416 4.87 -25.49 -8.79
N ARG A 417 6.04 -26.08 -8.52
CA ARG A 417 7.13 -26.31 -9.48
C ARG A 417 7.66 -27.73 -9.30
N GLY A 418 7.00 -28.68 -9.99
CA GLY A 418 7.27 -30.11 -9.83
C GLY A 418 6.99 -30.57 -8.39
N PRO A 419 7.99 -31.12 -7.67
CA PRO A 419 7.85 -31.55 -6.28
C PRO A 419 7.95 -30.40 -5.26
N LEU A 420 8.33 -29.18 -5.67
CA LEU A 420 8.39 -28.02 -4.80
C LEU A 420 7.09 -27.23 -4.83
N THR A 421 6.59 -26.86 -3.66
CA THR A 421 5.44 -25.93 -3.51
C THR A 421 5.88 -24.74 -2.67
N TRP A 422 5.87 -23.56 -3.28
CA TRP A 422 6.25 -22.30 -2.66
C TRP A 422 4.99 -21.56 -2.17
N TYR A 423 4.95 -21.26 -0.88
CA TYR A 423 3.89 -20.49 -0.22
C TYR A 423 4.47 -19.12 0.11
N LEU A 424 3.94 -18.07 -0.53
CA LEU A 424 4.55 -16.76 -0.61
C LEU A 424 3.62 -15.71 0.00
N ASP A 425 3.97 -15.19 1.18
CA ASP A 425 3.22 -14.10 1.81
C ASP A 425 4.10 -13.09 2.54
N GLY A 426 4.01 -11.82 2.14
CA GLY A 426 4.75 -10.70 2.73
C GLY A 426 4.24 -10.21 4.09
N ALA A 427 3.73 -11.09 4.96
CA ALA A 427 3.38 -10.79 6.35
C ALA A 427 4.61 -10.34 7.17
N HIS A 428 4.40 -9.38 8.07
CA HIS A 428 5.48 -8.69 8.81
C HIS A 428 5.01 -8.02 10.11
N THR A 429 3.79 -8.33 10.57
CA THR A 429 3.22 -7.94 11.88
C THR A 429 2.63 -9.17 12.54
N THR A 430 2.50 -9.19 13.86
CA THR A 430 1.88 -10.28 14.64
C THR A 430 0.57 -10.79 14.01
N SER A 431 -0.36 -9.88 13.70
CA SER A 431 -1.65 -10.19 13.08
C SER A 431 -1.54 -10.75 11.66
N SER A 432 -0.62 -10.23 10.83
CA SER A 432 -0.43 -10.75 9.47
C SER A 432 0.28 -12.10 9.46
N VAL A 433 1.23 -12.34 10.38
CA VAL A 433 1.89 -13.65 10.51
C VAL A 433 0.93 -14.70 11.05
N GLN A 434 0.05 -14.35 12.00
CA GLN A 434 -1.05 -15.24 12.41
C GLN A 434 -1.97 -15.63 11.24
N ALA A 435 -2.36 -14.65 10.40
CA ALA A 435 -3.17 -14.91 9.22
C ALA A 435 -2.44 -15.76 8.16
N CYS A 436 -1.13 -15.52 7.98
CA CYS A 436 -0.26 -16.31 7.11
C CYS A 436 -0.12 -17.76 7.61
N VAL A 437 0.11 -17.97 8.91
CA VAL A 437 0.18 -19.30 9.54
C VAL A 437 -1.12 -20.07 9.37
N HIS A 438 -2.27 -19.42 9.62
CA HIS A 438 -3.58 -20.05 9.42
C HIS A 438 -3.78 -20.47 7.96
N TRP A 439 -3.48 -19.59 7.01
CA TRP A 439 -3.56 -19.88 5.58
C TRP A 439 -2.63 -21.03 5.19
N TYR A 440 -1.34 -20.98 5.56
CA TYR A 440 -0.34 -21.99 5.22
C TYR A 440 -0.77 -23.39 5.71
N ARG A 441 -1.20 -23.52 6.98
CA ARG A 441 -1.70 -24.79 7.52
C ARG A 441 -2.90 -25.32 6.75
N GLN A 442 -3.88 -24.45 6.46
CA GLN A 442 -5.07 -24.83 5.70
C GLN A 442 -4.71 -25.26 4.27
N SER A 443 -3.73 -24.61 3.64
CA SER A 443 -3.26 -24.98 2.30
C SER A 443 -2.48 -26.30 2.32
N LEU A 444 -1.66 -26.57 3.35
CA LEU A 444 -1.01 -27.87 3.55
C LEU A 444 -2.05 -28.99 3.71
N GLU A 445 -3.08 -28.79 4.53
CA GLU A 445 -4.14 -29.78 4.76
C GLU A 445 -4.90 -30.15 3.47
N ARG A 446 -5.11 -29.17 2.58
CA ARG A 446 -5.69 -29.41 1.24
C ARG A 446 -4.74 -30.09 0.27
N SER A 447 -3.42 -29.91 0.42
CA SER A 447 -2.40 -30.50 -0.46
C SER A 447 -1.88 -31.86 0.01
N LYS A 448 -2.34 -32.38 1.15
CA LYS A 448 -1.90 -33.67 1.70
C LYS A 448 -2.06 -34.79 0.67
N ARG A 449 -0.94 -35.46 0.38
CA ARG A 449 -0.92 -36.59 -0.55
C ARG A 449 -1.54 -37.83 0.08
N THR A 450 -2.31 -38.57 -0.72
CA THR A 450 -2.82 -39.90 -0.38
C THR A 450 -1.73 -40.96 -0.30
N ASP A 451 -0.61 -40.74 -0.98
CA ASP A 451 0.33 -41.80 -1.38
C ASP A 451 1.49 -41.99 -0.39
N GLY A 452 1.42 -41.39 0.81
CA GLY A 452 2.30 -41.70 1.95
C GLY A 452 3.80 -41.35 1.79
N GLY A 453 4.19 -40.65 0.73
CA GLY A 453 5.58 -40.22 0.50
C GLY A 453 6.07 -39.19 1.51
N SER A 454 7.38 -39.10 1.71
CA SER A 454 8.00 -38.13 2.63
C SER A 454 7.80 -36.68 2.16
N GLU A 455 7.29 -35.83 3.04
CA GLU A 455 7.14 -34.38 2.83
C GLU A 455 8.15 -33.65 3.72
N VAL A 456 8.77 -32.58 3.22
CA VAL A 456 9.70 -31.73 3.99
C VAL A 456 9.19 -30.29 4.00
N HIS A 457 9.13 -29.68 5.18
CA HIS A 457 8.63 -28.33 5.40
C HIS A 457 9.77 -27.38 5.74
N ILE A 458 9.91 -26.31 4.97
CA ILE A 458 10.98 -25.32 5.08
C ILE A 458 10.39 -23.94 5.32
N LEU A 459 10.89 -23.24 6.34
CA LEU A 459 10.67 -21.80 6.51
C LEU A 459 11.82 -21.04 5.86
N LEU A 460 11.51 -20.06 5.01
CA LEU A 460 12.45 -19.05 4.52
C LEU A 460 12.02 -17.68 5.07
N PHE A 461 12.78 -17.14 6.02
CA PHE A 461 12.38 -15.96 6.78
C PHE A 461 13.43 -14.86 6.79
N ASN A 462 12.97 -13.62 6.68
CA ASN A 462 13.73 -12.44 7.03
C ASN A 462 12.79 -11.29 7.43
N SER A 463 13.27 -10.36 8.25
CA SER A 463 12.50 -9.19 8.70
C SER A 463 13.32 -7.91 8.60
N THR A 464 12.65 -6.77 8.50
CA THR A 464 13.29 -5.47 8.25
C THR A 464 12.70 -4.36 9.13
N GLY A 465 13.58 -3.45 9.58
CA GLY A 465 13.27 -2.41 10.56
C GLY A 465 13.27 -2.94 11.99
N ASP A 466 12.77 -2.13 12.91
CA ASP A 466 12.81 -2.35 14.37
C ASP A 466 11.71 -3.31 14.86
N ARG A 467 11.48 -4.40 14.11
CA ARG A 467 10.42 -5.37 14.38
C ARG A 467 10.92 -6.44 15.36
N ASP A 468 10.08 -6.83 16.31
CA ASP A 468 10.34 -7.97 17.19
C ASP A 468 10.29 -9.28 16.40
N SER A 469 11.44 -9.68 15.87
CA SER A 469 11.60 -10.91 15.11
C SER A 469 11.40 -12.17 15.97
N ALA A 470 11.68 -12.12 17.27
CA ALA A 470 11.46 -13.25 18.18
C ALA A 470 9.96 -13.51 18.36
N ALA A 471 9.14 -12.47 18.53
CA ALA A 471 7.69 -12.59 18.57
C ALA A 471 7.11 -13.11 17.24
N LEU A 472 7.61 -12.65 16.10
CA LEU A 472 7.16 -13.15 14.79
C LEU A 472 7.54 -14.62 14.56
N LEU A 473 8.77 -15.02 14.91
CA LEU A 473 9.24 -16.41 14.78
C LEU A 473 8.48 -17.38 15.70
N LYS A 474 8.13 -16.94 16.93
CA LYS A 474 7.31 -17.73 17.86
C LYS A 474 5.94 -18.09 17.28
N LEU A 475 5.34 -17.23 16.44
CA LEU A 475 4.07 -17.51 15.77
C LEU A 475 4.19 -18.57 14.68
N LEU A 476 5.37 -18.74 14.08
CA LEU A 476 5.65 -19.69 13.01
C LEU A 476 5.97 -21.10 13.53
N GLN A 477 6.45 -21.20 14.78
CA GLN A 477 6.79 -22.46 15.46
C GLN A 477 5.73 -23.59 15.39
N PRO A 478 4.40 -23.33 15.51
CA PRO A 478 3.38 -24.38 15.39
C PRO A 478 3.36 -25.10 14.03
N CYS A 479 3.93 -24.50 12.98
CA CYS A 479 3.94 -25.07 11.62
C CYS A 479 4.91 -26.24 11.41
N GLN A 480 5.71 -26.60 12.43
CA GLN A 480 6.55 -27.81 12.42
C GLN A 480 7.47 -27.93 11.20
N PHE A 481 8.31 -26.90 10.97
CA PHE A 481 9.32 -26.94 9.92
C PHE A 481 10.50 -27.87 10.29
N ASP A 482 10.96 -28.65 9.32
CA ASP A 482 12.20 -29.43 9.40
C ASP A 482 13.43 -28.53 9.32
N TYR A 483 13.35 -27.49 8.50
CA TYR A 483 14.41 -26.50 8.28
C TYR A 483 13.92 -25.06 8.43
N ALA A 484 14.71 -24.25 9.14
CA ALA A 484 14.51 -22.80 9.23
C ALA A 484 15.68 -22.06 8.58
N VAL A 485 15.42 -21.42 7.45
CA VAL A 485 16.41 -20.77 6.59
C VAL A 485 16.28 -19.26 6.68
N PHE A 486 17.39 -18.59 6.94
CA PHE A 486 17.48 -17.13 7.04
C PHE A 486 18.45 -16.58 5.98
N CYS A 487 18.04 -15.56 5.25
CA CYS A 487 18.91 -14.89 4.27
C CYS A 487 18.55 -13.41 4.15
N PRO A 488 19.48 -12.55 3.71
CA PRO A 488 19.17 -11.14 3.48
C PRO A 488 18.19 -10.98 2.32
N ASN A 489 17.53 -9.82 2.22
CA ASN A 489 16.63 -9.46 1.10
C ASN A 489 17.41 -9.07 -0.17
N VAL A 490 18.44 -9.85 -0.51
CA VAL A 490 19.40 -9.59 -1.58
C VAL A 490 19.42 -10.81 -2.48
N THR A 491 19.15 -10.62 -3.77
CA THR A 491 19.03 -11.75 -4.72
C THR A 491 20.36 -12.46 -4.96
N GLU A 492 21.45 -11.70 -5.13
CA GLU A 492 22.80 -12.20 -5.43
C GLU A 492 23.87 -11.33 -4.74
N VAL A 493 25.04 -11.91 -4.45
CA VAL A 493 26.12 -11.23 -3.70
C VAL A 493 26.77 -10.08 -4.49
N SER A 494 26.70 -10.10 -5.82
CA SER A 494 27.19 -9.01 -6.68
C SER A 494 26.14 -7.91 -6.85
N SER A 495 26.25 -6.85 -6.05
CA SER A 495 25.34 -5.68 -6.01
C SER A 495 25.29 -4.82 -7.29
N ILE A 496 25.96 -5.22 -8.37
CA ILE A 496 26.12 -4.45 -9.61
C ILE A 496 24.95 -4.76 -10.56
N GLY A 497 23.79 -4.12 -10.34
CA GLY A 497 22.76 -4.09 -11.40
C GLY A 497 21.32 -3.74 -11.00
N ASN A 498 20.85 -4.04 -9.78
CA ASN A 498 19.42 -3.93 -9.47
C ASN A 498 19.05 -2.62 -8.76
N ALA A 499 18.92 -1.53 -9.52
CA ALA A 499 18.58 -0.19 -8.99
C ALA A 499 17.26 -0.18 -8.19
N ASP A 500 16.25 -0.96 -8.58
CA ASP A 500 14.94 -1.07 -7.91
C ASP A 500 15.02 -1.57 -6.45
N GLN A 501 16.10 -2.27 -6.07
CA GLN A 501 16.29 -2.87 -4.75
C GLN A 501 17.43 -2.20 -3.94
N GLN A 502 18.01 -1.10 -4.45
CA GLN A 502 19.03 -0.36 -3.71
C GLN A 502 18.42 0.36 -2.50
N ASN A 503 18.96 0.07 -1.32
CA ASN A 503 18.61 0.73 -0.07
C ASN A 503 19.88 1.36 0.52
N PHE A 504 19.96 2.69 0.50
CA PHE A 504 21.12 3.45 0.99
C PHE A 504 21.18 3.58 2.52
N THR A 505 20.25 2.98 3.27
CA THR A 505 20.13 3.16 4.73
C THR A 505 20.70 2.02 5.59
N VAL A 506 21.12 0.90 5.00
CA VAL A 506 21.58 -0.30 5.74
C VAL A 506 22.76 -0.97 5.02
N THR A 507 23.83 -1.33 5.73
CA THR A 507 25.00 -2.01 5.13
C THR A 507 24.79 -3.53 5.01
N LEU A 508 25.52 -4.19 4.11
CA LEU A 508 25.41 -5.65 3.91
C LEU A 508 25.67 -6.43 5.21
N ASP A 509 26.70 -6.04 5.97
CA ASP A 509 27.05 -6.67 7.25
C ASP A 509 25.92 -6.58 8.27
N GLN A 510 25.22 -5.43 8.34
CA GLN A 510 24.06 -5.27 9.22
C GLN A 510 22.90 -6.20 8.83
N VAL A 511 22.68 -6.45 7.54
CA VAL A 511 21.62 -7.39 7.11
C VAL A 511 22.03 -8.84 7.39
N LEU A 512 23.31 -9.20 7.24
CA LEU A 512 23.82 -10.54 7.58
C LEU A 512 23.78 -10.82 9.08
N LEU A 513 24.20 -9.85 9.91
CA LEU A 513 24.09 -9.92 11.38
C LEU A 513 22.63 -10.13 11.83
N ARG A 514 21.67 -9.46 11.17
CA ARG A 514 20.25 -9.68 11.46
C ARG A 514 19.79 -11.11 11.13
N CYS A 515 20.33 -11.74 10.08
CA CYS A 515 20.02 -13.13 9.75
C CYS A 515 20.55 -14.11 10.82
N LEU A 516 21.75 -13.85 11.36
CA LEU A 516 22.29 -14.59 12.50
C LEU A 516 21.45 -14.40 13.78
N GLN A 517 20.97 -13.19 14.05
CA GLN A 517 20.04 -12.91 15.16
C GLN A 517 18.72 -13.68 15.00
N HIS A 518 18.15 -13.75 13.79
CA HIS A 518 16.96 -14.57 13.52
C HIS A 518 17.22 -16.06 13.81
N GLN A 519 18.38 -16.59 13.41
CA GLN A 519 18.78 -17.96 13.72
C GLN A 519 18.90 -18.21 15.24
N GLN A 520 19.52 -17.28 15.98
CA GLN A 520 19.64 -17.35 17.44
C GLN A 520 18.27 -17.33 18.13
N HIS A 521 17.37 -16.44 17.70
CA HIS A 521 15.99 -16.39 18.20
C HIS A 521 15.23 -17.69 17.94
N TRP A 522 15.38 -18.28 16.75
CA TRP A 522 14.76 -19.57 16.41
C TRP A 522 15.28 -20.72 17.29
N ASN A 523 16.60 -20.84 17.43
CA ASN A 523 17.22 -21.89 18.24
C ASN A 523 16.79 -21.79 19.72
N GLY A 524 16.77 -20.58 20.28
CA GLY A 524 16.31 -20.36 21.66
C GLY A 524 14.81 -20.60 21.89
N LEU A 525 13.97 -20.58 20.84
CA LEU A 525 12.57 -20.99 20.92
C LEU A 525 12.43 -22.52 20.93
N ALA A 526 13.24 -23.24 20.15
CA ALA A 526 13.28 -24.70 20.14
C ALA A 526 13.77 -25.27 21.48
N GLU A 527 14.80 -24.68 22.07
CA GLU A 527 15.33 -25.08 23.39
C GLU A 527 14.30 -24.90 24.52
N LYS A 528 13.57 -23.77 24.53
CA LYS A 528 12.50 -23.51 25.51
C LYS A 528 11.32 -24.48 25.37
N GLN A 529 11.02 -24.94 24.16
CA GLN A 529 9.98 -25.95 23.95
C GLN A 529 10.45 -27.33 24.45
N ALA A 530 11.70 -27.70 24.18
CA ALA A 530 12.28 -28.94 24.69
C ALA A 530 12.30 -28.98 26.22
N SER A 531 12.72 -27.90 26.90
CA SER A 531 12.70 -27.84 28.37
C SER A 531 11.28 -27.84 28.97
N SER A 532 10.32 -27.17 28.33
CA SER A 532 8.92 -27.20 28.76
C SER A 532 8.30 -28.60 28.65
N ASN A 533 8.61 -29.35 27.59
CA ASN A 533 8.13 -30.72 27.40
C ASN A 533 8.77 -31.69 28.40
N LEU A 534 10.05 -31.51 28.72
CA LEU A 534 10.76 -32.29 29.75
C LEU A 534 10.12 -32.10 31.15
N TRP A 535 9.76 -30.89 31.54
CA TRP A 535 9.11 -30.65 32.84
C TRP A 535 7.64 -31.11 32.88
N SER A 536 6.90 -31.04 31.77
CA SER A 536 5.54 -31.62 31.70
C SER A 536 5.49 -33.15 31.81
N SER A 537 6.64 -33.82 31.70
CA SER A 537 6.75 -35.29 31.81
C SER A 537 7.00 -35.79 33.24
N CYS A 538 7.16 -34.88 34.21
CA CYS A 538 7.45 -35.21 35.61
C CYS A 538 6.24 -34.92 36.52
N SER A 539 5.26 -35.83 36.51
CA SER A 539 4.23 -35.95 37.56
C SER A 539 4.23 -37.39 38.08
N PRO A 540 4.47 -37.62 39.39
CA PRO A 540 4.56 -38.97 39.94
C PRO A 540 3.18 -39.49 40.37
N ASP A 541 2.55 -40.34 39.56
CA ASP A 541 1.42 -41.15 40.02
C ASP A 541 1.92 -42.37 40.84
N PRO A 542 1.23 -42.75 41.93
CA PRO A 542 1.65 -43.84 42.80
C PRO A 542 1.33 -45.23 42.21
N ALA A 543 2.19 -46.20 42.55
CA ALA A 543 2.28 -47.50 41.88
C ALA A 543 1.06 -48.44 42.02
N GLY A 544 0.83 -49.22 40.96
CA GLY A 544 0.08 -50.48 40.96
C GLY A 544 0.69 -51.45 39.92
N PRO A 545 0.88 -52.75 40.23
CA PRO A 545 1.69 -53.62 39.37
C PRO A 545 0.89 -54.39 38.30
N GLY A 546 1.40 -54.39 37.07
CA GLY A 546 1.23 -55.51 36.13
C GLY A 546 0.27 -55.30 34.94
N SER A 547 0.81 -54.82 33.81
CA SER A 547 0.63 -55.52 32.53
C SER A 547 1.70 -55.08 31.51
N LEU A 548 2.28 -56.03 30.79
CA LEU A 548 3.23 -55.77 29.70
C LEU A 548 2.45 -55.42 28.42
N LEU A 549 2.34 -54.13 28.11
CA LEU A 549 1.88 -53.62 26.82
C LEU A 549 2.92 -52.64 26.26
N LEU A 550 3.03 -52.61 24.93
CA LEU A 550 4.09 -51.92 24.19
C LEU A 550 4.36 -50.50 24.72
N ALA A 551 5.63 -50.22 25.00
CA ALA A 551 6.07 -48.88 25.36
C ALA A 551 5.66 -47.88 24.27
N PRO A 552 4.98 -46.77 24.62
CA PRO A 552 4.82 -45.66 23.69
C PRO A 552 6.21 -45.18 23.29
N HIS A 553 6.46 -45.01 21.99
CA HIS A 553 7.69 -44.33 21.55
C HIS A 553 7.75 -42.95 22.22
N PRO A 554 8.86 -42.59 22.88
CA PRO A 554 9.00 -41.26 23.43
C PRO A 554 8.92 -40.24 22.29
N PRO A 555 8.29 -39.07 22.48
CA PRO A 555 8.26 -38.03 21.46
C PRO A 555 9.70 -37.58 21.19
N GLN A 556 10.27 -37.98 20.06
CA GLN A 556 11.60 -37.51 19.67
C GLN A 556 11.55 -35.98 19.54
N PRO A 557 12.48 -35.25 20.17
CA PRO A 557 12.60 -33.81 19.94
C PRO A 557 13.12 -33.61 18.51
N THR A 558 12.20 -33.38 17.57
CA THR A 558 12.51 -33.03 16.18
C THR A 558 13.28 -31.71 16.17
N ARG A 559 14.60 -31.83 16.12
CA ARG A 559 15.53 -30.70 16.21
C ARG A 559 15.55 -29.98 14.86
N THR A 560 14.61 -29.05 14.65
CA THR A 560 14.54 -28.21 13.45
C THR A 560 15.91 -27.63 13.16
N SER A 561 16.47 -27.94 11.99
CA SER A 561 17.81 -27.49 11.62
C SER A 561 17.75 -26.06 11.09
N SER A 562 18.54 -25.15 11.67
CA SER A 562 18.57 -23.75 11.24
C SER A 562 19.81 -23.42 10.41
N LEU A 563 19.63 -22.65 9.34
CA LEU A 563 20.66 -22.33 8.34
C LEU A 563 20.63 -20.84 7.98
N VAL A 564 21.80 -20.29 7.65
CA VAL A 564 21.95 -18.89 7.21
C VAL A 564 22.69 -18.84 5.88
N PHE A 565 22.16 -18.10 4.91
CA PHE A 565 22.76 -17.89 3.58
C PHE A 565 23.03 -16.41 3.32
N SER A 566 24.04 -16.13 2.48
CA SER A 566 24.47 -14.77 2.13
C SER A 566 23.56 -14.05 1.12
N CYS A 567 22.68 -14.77 0.43
CA CYS A 567 21.71 -14.23 -0.52
C CYS A 567 20.56 -15.23 -0.76
N ILE A 568 19.49 -14.75 -1.41
CA ILE A 568 18.32 -15.56 -1.75
C ILE A 568 18.69 -16.68 -2.73
N SER A 569 19.46 -16.39 -3.78
CA SER A 569 19.88 -17.41 -4.77
C SER A 569 20.59 -18.61 -4.15
N HIS A 570 21.51 -18.40 -3.20
CA HIS A 570 22.15 -19.50 -2.47
C HIS A 570 21.15 -20.34 -1.65
N ALA A 571 20.17 -19.69 -0.99
CA ALA A 571 19.12 -20.39 -0.27
C ALA A 571 18.22 -21.22 -1.22
N LEU A 572 17.82 -20.66 -2.37
CA LEU A 572 16.97 -21.36 -3.34
C LEU A 572 17.69 -22.52 -4.04
N LEU A 573 18.99 -22.38 -4.33
CA LEU A 573 19.83 -23.48 -4.83
C LEU A 573 19.89 -24.64 -3.82
N TRP A 574 20.08 -24.34 -2.53
CA TRP A 574 20.09 -25.36 -1.48
C TRP A 574 18.71 -25.99 -1.24
N ILE A 575 17.63 -25.19 -1.26
CA ILE A 575 16.26 -25.70 -1.09
C ILE A 575 15.84 -26.60 -2.28
N SER A 576 16.15 -26.19 -3.51
CA SER A 576 15.71 -26.90 -4.71
C SER A 576 16.51 -28.17 -5.02
N GLN A 577 17.78 -28.26 -4.60
CA GLN A 577 18.68 -29.40 -4.91
C GLN A 577 18.69 -29.77 -6.41
N GLY A 578 18.52 -28.79 -7.31
CA GLY A 578 18.46 -29.00 -8.76
C GLY A 578 17.15 -29.61 -9.29
N ARG A 579 16.13 -29.81 -8.44
CA ARG A 579 14.81 -30.36 -8.79
C ARG A 579 13.91 -29.34 -9.51
N ASP A 580 14.31 -28.08 -9.55
CA ASP A 580 13.68 -27.01 -10.34
C ASP A 580 14.59 -26.68 -11.54
N PRO A 581 14.10 -26.75 -12.79
CA PRO A 581 14.89 -26.43 -13.98
C PRO A 581 15.53 -25.03 -13.97
N ILE A 582 14.92 -24.04 -13.29
CA ILE A 582 15.47 -22.68 -13.20
C ILE A 582 16.76 -22.63 -12.37
N PHE A 583 16.89 -23.54 -11.40
CA PHE A 583 18.04 -23.61 -10.49
C PHE A 583 19.04 -24.71 -10.85
N GLN A 584 19.00 -25.21 -12.09
CA GLN A 584 20.03 -26.13 -12.57
C GLN A 584 21.37 -25.39 -12.75
N PRO A 585 22.47 -25.86 -12.15
CA PRO A 585 23.74 -25.13 -12.17
C PRO A 585 24.40 -25.20 -13.54
N GLN A 586 24.44 -24.08 -14.27
CA GLN A 586 25.35 -23.93 -15.43
C GLN A 586 26.82 -23.92 -14.99
N SER A 587 27.10 -23.50 -13.75
CA SER A 587 28.30 -23.88 -13.00
C SER A 587 28.03 -23.68 -11.50
N LEU A 588 28.62 -24.52 -10.64
CA LEU A 588 28.59 -24.31 -9.19
C LEU A 588 29.47 -23.09 -8.83
N PRO A 589 28.94 -22.07 -8.15
CA PRO A 589 29.78 -21.00 -7.61
C PRO A 589 30.80 -21.59 -6.63
N ARG A 590 32.11 -21.42 -6.91
CA ARG A 590 33.21 -21.98 -6.09
C ARG A 590 33.24 -21.49 -4.63
N ASN A 591 32.38 -20.54 -4.28
CA ASN A 591 32.31 -19.86 -2.99
C ASN A 591 30.94 -20.04 -2.28
N LEU A 592 30.21 -21.14 -2.54
CA LEU A 592 29.27 -21.62 -1.53
C LEU A 592 30.06 -21.88 -0.24
N LEU A 593 29.77 -21.11 0.81
CA LEU A 593 30.31 -21.36 2.14
C LEU A 593 29.98 -22.80 2.52
N ASN A 594 31.00 -23.66 2.62
CA ASN A 594 30.86 -25.08 2.97
C ASN A 594 30.38 -25.22 4.42
N HIS A 595 29.10 -24.97 4.65
CA HIS A 595 28.47 -25.13 5.95
C HIS A 595 28.27 -26.64 6.19
N PRO A 596 28.88 -27.26 7.22
CA PRO A 596 28.92 -28.72 7.34
C PRO A 596 27.51 -29.35 7.46
N THR A 597 26.54 -28.66 8.05
CA THR A 597 25.14 -29.13 8.11
C THR A 597 24.39 -28.99 6.78
N ALA A 598 24.78 -28.09 5.87
CA ALA A 598 24.11 -27.93 4.58
C ALA A 598 24.34 -29.15 3.67
N ASN A 599 25.48 -29.82 3.79
CA ASN A 599 25.78 -31.07 3.08
C ASN A 599 25.01 -32.28 3.68
N SER A 600 24.81 -32.30 5.00
CA SER A 600 24.09 -33.39 5.67
C SER A 600 22.58 -33.36 5.39
N GLY A 601 21.94 -32.19 5.48
CA GLY A 601 20.50 -32.06 5.17
C GLY A 601 20.13 -32.19 3.69
N ALA A 602 21.11 -32.10 2.79
CA ALA A 602 20.89 -32.18 1.35
C ALA A 602 20.47 -33.57 0.85
N SER A 603 20.64 -34.65 1.62
CA SER A 603 20.13 -35.99 1.30
C SER A 603 18.60 -36.05 1.43
N ILE A 604 18.08 -35.64 2.58
CA ILE A 604 16.64 -35.62 2.90
C ILE A 604 15.87 -34.83 1.84
N LEU A 605 16.37 -33.66 1.42
CA LEU A 605 15.76 -32.85 0.35
C LEU A 605 15.77 -33.51 -1.03
N ARG A 606 16.78 -34.34 -1.33
CA ARG A 606 16.84 -35.10 -2.59
C ARG A 606 15.90 -36.30 -2.59
N GLU A 607 15.73 -36.94 -1.43
CA GLU A 607 14.88 -38.14 -1.25
C GLU A 607 13.39 -37.81 -1.02
N ALA A 608 13.07 -36.59 -0.56
CA ALA A 608 11.70 -36.16 -0.27
C ALA A 608 10.76 -36.26 -1.48
N ALA A 609 9.56 -36.83 -1.30
CA ALA A 609 8.52 -36.84 -2.34
C ALA A 609 7.97 -35.43 -2.61
N ALA A 610 7.84 -34.58 -1.58
CA ALA A 610 7.43 -33.18 -1.69
C ALA A 610 8.31 -32.25 -0.83
N ILE A 611 8.47 -31.00 -1.27
CA ILE A 611 9.10 -29.93 -0.48
C ILE A 611 8.12 -28.74 -0.42
N HIS A 612 7.72 -28.35 0.78
CA HIS A 612 6.82 -27.22 1.02
C HIS A 612 7.61 -26.08 1.64
N VAL A 613 7.65 -24.91 1.00
CA VAL A 613 8.49 -23.78 1.41
C VAL A 613 7.63 -22.56 1.72
N LEU A 614 7.56 -22.16 2.98
CA LEU A 614 6.91 -20.90 3.38
C LEU A 614 7.93 -19.75 3.36
N VAL A 615 7.70 -18.75 2.51
CA VAL A 615 8.49 -17.52 2.41
C VAL A 615 7.72 -16.36 3.04
N THR A 616 8.22 -15.81 4.14
CA THR A 616 7.51 -14.75 4.87
C THR A 616 8.43 -13.85 5.72
N GLY A 617 7.85 -12.88 6.44
CA GLY A 617 8.54 -11.91 7.31
C GLY A 617 8.86 -10.58 6.63
N SER A 618 9.01 -10.56 5.30
CA SER A 618 9.28 -9.35 4.52
C SER A 618 8.77 -9.47 3.09
N LEU A 619 8.08 -8.43 2.59
CA LEU A 619 7.63 -8.39 1.19
C LEU A 619 8.81 -8.36 0.21
N HIS A 620 9.94 -7.75 0.58
CA HIS A 620 11.15 -7.73 -0.26
C HIS A 620 11.84 -9.10 -0.34
N LEU A 621 11.74 -9.95 0.69
CA LEU A 621 12.19 -11.33 0.62
C LEU A 621 11.35 -12.11 -0.40
N VAL A 622 10.02 -12.02 -0.26
CA VAL A 622 9.06 -12.65 -1.18
C VAL A 622 9.28 -12.15 -2.62
N GLY A 623 9.56 -10.86 -2.81
CA GLY A 623 9.91 -10.28 -4.10
C GLY A 623 11.22 -10.80 -4.68
N GLY A 624 12.29 -10.88 -3.88
CA GLY A 624 13.55 -11.46 -4.33
C GLY A 624 13.45 -12.95 -4.68
N VAL A 625 12.61 -13.70 -3.97
CA VAL A 625 12.29 -15.09 -4.32
C VAL A 625 11.48 -15.16 -5.62
N LEU A 626 10.41 -14.37 -5.75
CA LEU A 626 9.59 -14.33 -6.97
C LEU A 626 10.39 -13.92 -8.21
N LYS A 627 11.31 -12.95 -8.08
CA LYS A 627 12.22 -12.54 -9.16
C LYS A 627 13.03 -13.71 -9.73
N LEU A 628 13.41 -14.65 -8.87
CA LEU A 628 14.21 -15.82 -9.22
C LEU A 628 13.34 -17.02 -9.66
N LEU A 629 12.12 -17.18 -9.12
CA LEU A 629 11.17 -18.24 -9.51
C LEU A 629 10.41 -17.94 -10.82
N ASP A 630 10.20 -16.66 -11.11
CA ASP A 630 9.52 -16.16 -12.31
C ASP A 630 10.29 -14.97 -12.91
N PRO A 631 11.26 -15.24 -13.80
CA PRO A 631 12.03 -14.21 -14.47
C PRO A 631 11.19 -13.24 -15.31
N SER A 632 9.94 -13.58 -15.67
CA SER A 632 9.06 -12.67 -16.42
C SER A 632 8.66 -11.44 -15.60
N MET A 633 8.68 -11.53 -14.26
CA MET A 633 8.51 -10.39 -13.35
C MET A 633 9.66 -9.39 -13.40
N SER A 634 10.76 -9.69 -14.11
CA SER A 634 11.87 -8.77 -14.32
C SER A 634 11.84 -8.02 -15.66
N GLN A 635 10.86 -8.29 -16.54
CA GLN A 635 10.77 -7.73 -17.91
C GLN A 635 9.89 -6.49 -18.01
#